data_AF-A0A1B8RSW6-F1
#
_entry.id   AF-A0A1B8RSW6-F1
#
_cell.length_a   1.000
_cell.length_b   1.000
_cell.length_c   1.000
_cell.angle_alpha   90.00
_cell.angle_beta   90.00
_cell.angle_gamma   90.00
#
_symmetry.space_group_name_H-M   'P 1'
#
loop_
_entity.id
_entity.type
_entity.pdbx_description
1 polymer ?
#
loop_
_entity_poly.entity_id
_entity_poly.type
_entity_poly.pdbx_seq_one_letter_code
_entity_poly.pdbx_strand_id
1 'polypeptide(L)'
;MKEIQVNTQLPVIKTNFEEVKESLIVNLEKYKGIVVTEENQKDCKAMQKELAGLRNQIDTERKSIKKQVEAPIKKFDTDVKELVGIIIEIEKPIKEGIKVFDDKRKEEKRKFADVKIFEICQKLNLEKKYADQLTVLDKYLNLSASAKSVVEDIEQRAEALKQQQNMDKVKAEMTKANIESALETVNLTLKTPLEYKDFEKYIALGWDGPRIVREINERAAQIRQAEKAAEEMATKRIEEEKVSKEEVQIPMDLKPKAPEVPKEVKEDEPRLYVELYVEHNLEEMKILSKYLKDKGYKYIVREQGKVNPK
;
A
#
# COMPACT_ATOMS: atom_id res chain seq x y z
N MET A 1 55.15 -7.12 5.20
CA MET A 1 54.87 -6.89 6.64
C MET A 1 55.66 -7.92 7.43
N LYS A 2 56.12 -7.60 8.64
CA LYS A 2 56.74 -8.62 9.51
C LYS A 2 55.62 -9.43 10.17
N GLU A 3 55.80 -10.73 10.27
CA GLU A 3 54.87 -11.61 10.96
C GLU A 3 55.16 -11.63 12.46
N ILE A 4 54.12 -11.84 13.27
CA ILE A 4 54.30 -12.03 14.71
C ILE A 4 54.99 -13.37 14.96
N GLN A 5 56.16 -13.34 15.58
CA GLN A 5 56.86 -14.54 16.02
C GLN A 5 56.56 -14.76 17.50
N VAL A 6 55.92 -15.88 17.82
CA VAL A 6 55.57 -16.22 19.19
C VAL A 6 56.44 -17.39 19.64
N ASN A 7 57.25 -17.16 20.67
CA ASN A 7 58.07 -18.19 21.29
C ASN A 7 57.53 -18.45 22.71
N THR A 8 56.85 -19.57 22.91
CA THR A 8 56.17 -19.89 24.17
C THR A 8 56.94 -20.91 24.98
N GLN A 9 57.10 -20.65 26.28
CA GLN A 9 57.51 -21.65 27.27
C GLN A 9 56.43 -21.77 28.34
N LEU A 10 55.94 -22.99 28.56
CA LEU A 10 54.88 -23.24 29.54
C LEU A 10 55.42 -23.03 30.97
N PRO A 11 54.72 -22.29 31.82
CA PRO A 11 55.13 -22.09 33.21
C PRO A 11 54.99 -23.41 33.98
N VAL A 12 56.10 -23.90 34.54
CA VAL A 12 56.12 -25.08 35.42
C VAL A 12 56.20 -24.60 36.86
N ILE A 13 55.12 -24.79 37.63
CA ILE A 13 55.09 -24.48 39.06
C ILE A 13 55.43 -25.74 39.83
N LYS A 14 56.62 -25.79 40.45
CA LYS A 14 57.01 -26.83 41.39
C LYS A 14 56.80 -26.34 42.81
N THR A 15 56.27 -27.20 43.67
CA THR A 15 56.05 -26.91 45.09
C THR A 15 56.51 -28.10 45.92
N ASN A 16 56.92 -27.86 47.15
CA ASN A 16 57.19 -28.90 48.16
C ASN A 16 55.89 -29.33 48.85
N PHE A 17 54.83 -29.53 48.08
CA PHE A 17 53.47 -29.75 48.59
C PHE A 17 53.39 -30.90 49.60
N GLU A 18 54.02 -32.04 49.30
CA GLU A 18 53.97 -33.21 50.20
C GLU A 18 54.69 -32.93 51.53
N GLU A 19 55.87 -32.29 51.50
CA GLU A 19 56.61 -31.91 52.72
C GLU A 19 55.80 -30.94 53.61
N VAL A 20 55.18 -29.93 52.98
CA VAL A 20 54.36 -28.94 53.69
C VAL A 20 53.08 -29.58 54.24
N LYS A 21 52.45 -30.48 53.48
CA LYS A 21 51.24 -31.20 53.88
C LYS A 21 51.50 -32.12 55.07
N GLU A 22 52.57 -32.90 55.05
CA GLU A 22 52.96 -33.76 56.18
C GLU A 22 53.26 -32.93 57.43
N SER A 23 54.04 -31.85 57.28
CA SER A 23 54.33 -30.91 58.38
C SER A 23 53.06 -30.27 58.94
N LEU A 24 52.11 -29.88 58.09
CA LEU A 24 50.81 -29.35 58.51
C LEU A 24 50.01 -30.40 59.29
N ILE A 25 49.93 -31.64 58.80
CA ILE A 25 49.16 -32.70 59.47
C ILE A 25 49.69 -32.96 60.87
N VAL A 26 51.01 -33.12 61.03
CA VAL A 26 51.65 -33.35 62.33
C VAL A 26 51.45 -32.16 63.26
N ASN A 27 51.68 -30.93 62.76
CA ASN A 27 51.53 -29.74 63.59
C ASN A 27 50.08 -29.48 63.99
N LEU A 28 49.09 -29.81 63.15
CA LEU A 28 47.67 -29.59 63.41
C LEU A 28 47.05 -30.63 64.36
N GLU A 29 47.73 -31.74 64.63
CA GLU A 29 47.21 -32.83 65.46
C GLU A 29 46.96 -32.40 66.90
N LYS A 30 47.82 -31.52 67.47
CA LYS A 30 47.63 -30.93 68.80
C LYS A 30 46.39 -30.03 68.92
N TYR A 31 45.79 -29.64 67.79
CA TYR A 31 44.60 -28.78 67.74
C TYR A 31 43.30 -29.62 67.65
N LYS A 32 43.38 -30.94 67.39
CA LYS A 32 42.21 -31.82 67.31
C LYS A 32 41.62 -32.08 68.69
N GLY A 33 40.30 -32.01 68.81
CA GLY A 33 39.57 -32.40 70.02
C GLY A 33 39.55 -31.35 71.14
N ILE A 34 40.07 -30.14 70.91
CA ILE A 34 39.97 -29.05 71.89
C ILE A 34 38.51 -28.58 72.00
N VAL A 35 37.95 -28.69 73.21
CA VAL A 35 36.62 -28.17 73.56
C VAL A 35 36.80 -26.81 74.23
N VAL A 36 36.12 -25.79 73.70
CA VAL A 36 36.18 -24.42 74.22
C VAL A 36 35.38 -24.34 75.52
N THR A 37 36.02 -23.85 76.58
CA THR A 37 35.45 -23.59 77.91
C THR A 37 35.73 -22.13 78.30
N GLU A 38 35.08 -21.61 79.34
CA GLU A 38 35.31 -20.22 79.78
C GLU A 38 36.76 -19.98 80.21
N GLU A 39 37.41 -20.97 80.81
CA GLU A 39 38.79 -20.87 81.32
C GLU A 39 39.83 -20.86 80.18
N ASN A 40 39.57 -21.53 79.05
CA ASN A 40 40.52 -21.67 77.93
C ASN A 40 40.18 -20.78 76.70
N GLN A 41 39.15 -19.94 76.79
CA GLN A 41 38.61 -19.17 75.67
C GLN A 41 39.66 -18.24 75.02
N LYS A 42 40.52 -17.63 75.84
CA LYS A 42 41.57 -16.70 75.38
C LYS A 42 42.62 -17.42 74.53
N ASP A 43 43.03 -18.61 74.96
CA ASP A 43 44.02 -19.42 74.26
C ASP A 43 43.43 -20.00 72.96
N CYS A 44 42.18 -20.45 72.99
CA CYS A 44 41.46 -20.89 71.78
C CYS A 44 41.37 -19.78 70.72
N LYS A 45 41.16 -18.51 71.12
CA LYS A 45 41.15 -17.35 70.20
C LYS A 45 42.54 -17.08 69.61
N ALA A 46 43.60 -17.16 70.41
CA ALA A 46 44.96 -17.02 69.92
C ALA A 46 45.29 -18.13 68.89
N MET A 47 44.91 -19.35 69.22
CA MET A 47 45.10 -20.53 68.39
C MET A 47 44.35 -20.44 67.04
N GLN A 48 43.09 -19.98 67.06
CA GLN A 48 42.32 -19.70 65.84
C GLN A 48 43.01 -18.65 64.97
N LYS A 49 43.55 -17.58 65.58
CA LYS A 49 44.22 -16.50 64.86
C LYS A 49 45.48 -16.99 64.14
N GLU A 50 46.26 -17.87 64.78
CA GLU A 50 47.43 -18.51 64.15
C GLU A 50 47.04 -19.35 62.94
N LEU A 51 46.03 -20.23 63.07
CA LEU A 51 45.53 -21.06 61.97
C LEU A 51 44.99 -20.22 60.80
N ALA A 52 44.25 -19.15 61.12
CA ALA A 52 43.76 -18.21 60.13
C ALA A 52 44.91 -17.49 59.42
N GLY A 53 45.97 -17.12 60.15
CA GLY A 53 47.19 -16.52 59.60
C GLY A 53 47.88 -17.45 58.60
N LEU A 54 48.12 -18.71 58.99
CA LEU A 54 48.75 -19.73 58.15
C LEU A 54 47.93 -19.99 56.86
N ARG A 55 46.61 -20.13 57.00
CA ARG A 55 45.69 -20.27 55.86
C ARG A 55 45.78 -19.08 54.90
N ASN A 56 45.77 -17.86 55.45
CA ASN A 56 45.83 -16.65 54.65
C ASN A 56 47.19 -16.47 53.96
N GLN A 57 48.28 -16.90 54.59
CA GLN A 57 49.61 -16.88 53.99
C GLN A 57 49.68 -17.78 52.74
N ILE A 58 49.25 -19.04 52.85
CA ILE A 58 49.21 -19.99 51.73
C ILE A 58 48.36 -19.44 50.58
N ASP A 59 47.18 -18.89 50.89
CA ASP A 59 46.31 -18.32 49.85
C ASP A 59 46.90 -17.05 49.21
N THR A 60 47.62 -16.24 49.97
CA THR A 60 48.30 -15.04 49.47
C THR A 60 49.45 -15.41 48.54
N GLU A 61 50.28 -16.39 48.91
CA GLU A 61 51.36 -16.90 48.05
C GLU A 61 50.81 -17.51 46.76
N ARG A 62 49.73 -18.30 46.84
CA ARG A 62 49.00 -18.82 45.67
C ARG A 62 48.57 -17.69 44.73
N LYS A 63 47.92 -16.65 45.28
CA LYS A 63 47.45 -15.50 44.49
C LYS A 63 48.61 -14.72 43.86
N SER A 64 49.71 -14.56 44.59
CA SER A 64 50.91 -13.87 44.12
C SER A 64 51.55 -14.59 42.94
N ILE A 65 51.83 -15.89 43.09
CA ILE A 65 52.41 -16.72 42.01
C ILE A 65 51.48 -16.78 40.81
N LYS A 66 50.17 -16.98 41.02
CA LYS A 66 49.17 -16.95 39.95
C LYS A 66 49.23 -15.63 39.18
N LYS A 67 49.30 -14.48 39.86
CA LYS A 67 49.38 -13.16 39.23
C LYS A 67 50.67 -13.00 38.42
N GLN A 68 51.81 -13.49 38.92
CA GLN A 68 53.09 -13.46 38.20
C GLN A 68 53.06 -14.31 36.93
N VAL A 69 52.51 -15.52 37.01
CA VAL A 69 52.43 -16.44 35.86
C VAL A 69 51.40 -15.97 34.82
N GLU A 70 50.30 -15.34 35.24
CA GLU A 70 49.31 -14.75 34.32
C GLU A 70 49.78 -13.44 33.68
N ALA A 71 50.72 -12.72 34.28
CA ALA A 71 51.12 -11.39 33.81
C ALA A 71 51.69 -11.40 32.37
N PRO A 72 52.59 -12.32 31.98
CA PRO A 72 53.05 -12.44 30.59
C PRO A 72 51.91 -12.74 29.61
N ILE A 73 50.95 -13.56 30.00
CA ILE A 73 49.79 -13.92 29.15
C ILE A 73 48.90 -12.69 28.93
N LYS A 74 48.59 -11.95 30.00
CA LYS A 74 47.80 -10.71 29.91
C LYS A 74 48.50 -9.64 29.09
N LYS A 75 49.83 -9.52 29.24
CA LYS A 75 50.62 -8.59 28.46
C LYS A 75 50.58 -8.96 26.98
N PHE A 76 50.83 -10.23 26.64
CA PHE A 76 50.73 -10.72 25.26
C PHE A 76 49.34 -10.46 24.64
N ASP A 77 48.26 -10.77 25.36
CA ASP A 77 46.90 -10.50 24.90
C ASP A 77 46.65 -9.00 24.65
N THR A 78 47.17 -8.14 25.54
CA THR A 78 47.09 -6.68 25.39
C THR A 78 47.88 -6.20 24.17
N ASP A 79 49.14 -6.63 24.04
CA ASP A 79 50.03 -6.24 22.93
C ASP A 79 49.44 -6.69 21.58
N VAL A 80 48.88 -7.91 21.49
CA VAL A 80 48.21 -8.39 20.27
C VAL A 80 46.94 -7.61 19.96
N LYS A 81 46.13 -7.27 20.98
CA LYS A 81 44.93 -6.43 20.79
C LYS A 81 45.28 -5.03 20.32
N GLU A 82 46.38 -4.46 20.79
CA GLU A 82 46.88 -3.16 20.32
C GLU A 82 47.27 -3.23 18.84
N LEU A 83 48.01 -4.27 18.43
CA LEU A 83 48.36 -4.49 17.02
C LEU A 83 47.11 -4.64 16.13
N VAL A 84 46.11 -5.40 16.57
CA VAL A 84 44.82 -5.53 15.87
C VAL A 84 44.08 -4.19 15.84
N GLY A 85 44.12 -3.42 16.93
CA GLY A 85 43.53 -2.09 17.04
C GLY A 85 44.06 -1.13 15.98
N ILE A 86 45.38 -1.06 15.81
CA ILE A 86 46.04 -0.25 14.78
C ILE A 86 45.53 -0.62 13.37
N ILE A 87 45.38 -1.92 13.09
CA ILE A 87 44.85 -2.39 11.79
C ILE A 87 43.41 -1.93 11.62
N ILE A 88 42.56 -2.09 12.63
CA ILE A 88 41.13 -1.69 12.58
C ILE A 88 40.99 -0.19 12.36
N GLU A 89 41.79 0.63 13.03
CA GLU A 89 41.76 2.09 12.88
C GLU A 89 42.04 2.53 11.44
N ILE A 90 42.96 1.85 10.75
CA ILE A 90 43.29 2.13 9.34
C ILE A 90 42.28 1.49 8.39
N GLU A 91 41.79 0.28 8.70
CA GLU A 91 40.84 -0.46 7.86
C GLU A 91 39.47 0.23 7.81
N LYS A 92 39.03 0.84 8.92
CA LYS A 92 37.71 1.48 9.04
C LYS A 92 37.46 2.55 7.96
N PRO A 93 38.29 3.61 7.82
CA PRO A 93 38.07 4.62 6.78
C PRO A 93 38.20 4.06 5.36
N ILE A 94 39.00 3.00 5.15
CA ILE A 94 39.09 2.32 3.84
C ILE A 94 37.77 1.62 3.52
N LYS A 95 37.20 0.87 4.46
CA LYS A 95 35.88 0.23 4.30
C LYS A 95 34.77 1.25 4.06
N GLU A 96 34.78 2.35 4.79
CA GLU A 96 33.83 3.45 4.62
C GLU A 96 34.00 4.12 3.24
N GLY A 97 35.24 4.38 2.81
CA GLY A 97 35.55 4.93 1.50
C GLY A 97 35.12 4.02 0.34
N ILE A 98 35.34 2.70 0.46
CA ILE A 98 34.86 1.72 -0.52
C ILE A 98 33.34 1.78 -0.62
N LYS A 99 32.61 1.81 0.50
CA LYS A 99 31.15 1.94 0.50
C LYS A 99 30.69 3.21 -0.20
N VAL A 100 31.29 4.36 0.11
CA VAL A 100 30.94 5.64 -0.53
C VAL A 100 31.14 5.56 -2.05
N PHE A 101 32.23 4.95 -2.51
CA PHE A 101 32.50 4.81 -3.94
C PHE A 101 31.54 3.82 -4.62
N ASP A 102 31.26 2.68 -3.98
CA ASP A 102 30.31 1.70 -4.49
C ASP A 102 28.89 2.26 -4.56
N ASP A 103 28.46 3.01 -3.54
CA ASP A 103 27.15 3.67 -3.51
C ASP A 103 27.06 4.77 -4.57
N LYS A 104 28.13 5.56 -4.76
CA LYS A 104 28.21 6.54 -5.86
C LYS A 104 28.08 5.86 -7.23
N ARG A 105 28.77 4.74 -7.45
CA ARG A 105 28.69 3.99 -8.71
C ARG A 105 27.30 3.39 -8.93
N LYS A 106 26.64 2.90 -7.89
CA LYS A 106 25.25 2.43 -7.96
C LYS A 106 24.30 3.56 -8.34
N GLU A 107 24.48 4.74 -7.76
CA GLU A 107 23.68 5.93 -8.07
C GLU A 107 23.91 6.41 -9.52
N GLU A 108 25.14 6.38 -10.01
CA GLU A 108 25.45 6.66 -11.42
C GLU A 108 24.76 5.66 -12.35
N LYS A 109 24.71 4.37 -11.99
CA LYS A 109 23.97 3.36 -12.75
C LYS A 109 22.46 3.56 -12.71
N ARG A 110 21.91 3.99 -11.56
CA ARG A 110 20.50 4.36 -11.44
C ARG A 110 20.15 5.49 -12.40
N LYS A 111 20.92 6.59 -12.34
CA LYS A 111 20.75 7.74 -13.24
C LYS A 111 20.89 7.35 -14.70
N PHE A 112 21.86 6.50 -15.03
CA PHE A 112 22.01 5.97 -16.39
C PHE A 112 20.75 5.22 -16.84
N ALA A 113 20.21 4.34 -16.01
CA ALA A 113 18.99 3.60 -16.31
C ALA A 113 17.78 4.54 -16.45
N ASP A 114 17.63 5.53 -15.57
CA ASP A 114 16.55 6.53 -15.63
C ASP A 114 16.59 7.32 -16.94
N VAL A 115 17.78 7.80 -17.34
CA VAL A 115 17.97 8.50 -18.62
C VAL A 115 17.60 7.60 -19.78
N LYS A 116 18.03 6.34 -19.76
CA LYS A 116 17.73 5.39 -20.85
C LYS A 116 16.25 5.03 -20.93
N ILE A 117 15.58 4.84 -19.80
CA ILE A 117 14.12 4.67 -19.74
C ILE A 117 13.44 5.87 -20.39
N PHE A 118 13.82 7.09 -19.99
CA PHE A 118 13.23 8.31 -20.55
C PHE A 118 13.44 8.45 -22.06
N GLU A 119 14.67 8.21 -22.54
CA GLU A 119 15.00 8.24 -23.97
C GLU A 119 14.19 7.20 -24.77
N ILE A 120 14.10 5.97 -24.28
CA ILE A 120 13.37 4.88 -24.95
C ILE A 120 11.86 5.14 -24.94
N CYS A 121 11.31 5.63 -23.82
CA CYS A 121 9.90 6.02 -23.72
C CYS A 121 9.54 7.09 -24.75
N GLN A 122 10.39 8.11 -24.92
CA GLN A 122 10.19 9.14 -25.96
C GLN A 122 10.32 8.56 -27.37
N LYS A 123 11.36 7.76 -27.63
CA LYS A 123 11.59 7.13 -28.93
C LYS A 123 10.40 6.28 -29.37
N LEU A 124 9.80 5.54 -28.45
CA LEU A 124 8.63 4.69 -28.71
C LEU A 124 7.30 5.44 -28.63
N ASN A 125 7.28 6.72 -28.26
CA ASN A 125 6.06 7.49 -27.98
C ASN A 125 5.11 6.70 -27.05
N LEU A 126 5.66 6.24 -25.93
CA LEU A 126 4.91 5.57 -24.87
C LEU A 126 4.08 6.61 -24.11
N GLU A 127 2.78 6.36 -24.00
CA GLU A 127 1.89 7.19 -23.19
C GLU A 127 2.22 7.03 -21.71
N LYS A 128 1.95 8.08 -20.94
CA LYS A 128 2.30 8.16 -19.51
C LYS A 128 1.89 6.90 -18.71
N LYS A 129 0.68 6.39 -18.93
CA LYS A 129 0.15 5.16 -18.29
C LYS A 129 1.07 3.94 -18.46
N TYR A 130 1.76 3.81 -19.60
CA TYR A 130 2.68 2.71 -19.88
C TYR A 130 4.12 3.07 -19.52
N ALA A 131 4.55 4.30 -19.79
CA ALA A 131 5.87 4.79 -19.43
C ALA A 131 6.12 4.69 -17.92
N ASP A 132 5.13 5.00 -17.09
CA ASP A 132 5.23 4.93 -15.62
C ASP A 132 5.43 3.49 -15.10
N GLN A 133 5.21 2.46 -15.93
CA GLN A 133 5.47 1.05 -15.58
C GLN A 133 6.94 0.65 -15.80
N LEU A 134 7.72 1.45 -16.53
CA LEU A 134 9.16 1.26 -16.70
C LEU A 134 9.89 1.85 -15.51
N THR A 135 10.19 0.99 -14.54
CA THR A 135 11.00 1.32 -13.37
C THR A 135 12.43 0.77 -13.48
N VAL A 136 13.36 1.44 -12.79
CA VAL A 136 14.73 0.94 -12.58
C VAL A 136 14.70 -0.30 -11.70
N LEU A 137 15.24 -1.40 -12.19
CA LEU A 137 15.34 -2.66 -11.45
C LEU A 137 16.66 -2.73 -10.67
N ASP A 138 16.64 -3.40 -9.52
CA ASP A 138 17.83 -3.57 -8.67
C ASP A 138 18.98 -4.25 -9.41
N LYS A 139 18.67 -5.16 -10.34
CA LYS A 139 19.67 -5.84 -11.18
C LYS A 139 20.51 -4.87 -12.03
N TYR A 140 19.98 -3.69 -12.36
CA TYR A 140 20.72 -2.66 -13.11
C TYR A 140 21.77 -1.95 -12.25
N LEU A 141 21.59 -1.94 -10.92
CA LEU A 141 22.47 -1.28 -9.97
C LEU A 141 23.69 -2.14 -9.60
N ASN A 142 23.64 -3.44 -9.92
CA ASN A 142 24.76 -4.35 -9.68
C ASN A 142 26.04 -3.83 -10.36
N LEU A 143 27.15 -3.75 -9.63
CA LEU A 143 28.41 -3.22 -10.17
C LEU A 143 28.92 -4.02 -11.38
N SER A 144 28.61 -5.32 -11.45
CA SER A 144 28.92 -6.21 -12.59
C SER A 144 27.98 -6.07 -13.80
N ALA A 145 26.81 -5.45 -13.65
CA ALA A 145 25.88 -5.28 -14.77
C ALA A 145 26.48 -4.36 -15.84
N SER A 146 26.49 -4.81 -17.09
CA SER A 146 26.99 -4.03 -18.21
C SER A 146 25.93 -3.03 -18.69
N ALA A 147 26.36 -1.85 -19.14
CA ALA A 147 25.46 -0.83 -19.70
C ALA A 147 24.61 -1.38 -20.84
N LYS A 148 25.21 -2.24 -21.69
CA LYS A 148 24.52 -2.91 -22.80
C LYS A 148 23.36 -3.78 -22.32
N SER A 149 23.59 -4.66 -21.35
CA SER A 149 22.54 -5.54 -20.81
C SER A 149 21.40 -4.76 -20.16
N VAL A 150 21.72 -3.65 -19.48
CA VAL A 150 20.70 -2.77 -18.89
C VAL A 150 19.83 -2.14 -19.98
N VAL A 151 20.44 -1.61 -21.04
CA VAL A 151 19.71 -1.01 -22.17
C VAL A 151 18.83 -2.03 -22.87
N GLU A 152 19.36 -3.21 -23.21
CA GLU A 152 18.61 -4.27 -23.89
C GLU A 152 17.37 -4.71 -23.10
N ASP A 153 17.48 -4.85 -21.78
CA ASP A 153 16.35 -5.22 -20.92
C ASP A 153 15.30 -4.09 -20.83
N ILE A 154 15.73 -2.83 -20.79
CA ILE A 154 14.82 -1.67 -20.83
C ILE A 154 14.09 -1.62 -22.18
N GLU A 155 14.81 -1.82 -23.30
CA GLU A 155 14.23 -1.83 -24.65
C GLU A 155 13.18 -2.93 -24.79
N GLN A 156 13.49 -4.17 -24.38
CA GLN A 156 12.53 -5.28 -24.43
C GLN A 156 11.27 -5.01 -23.62
N ARG A 157 11.41 -4.48 -22.40
CA ARG A 157 10.26 -4.11 -21.56
C ARG A 157 9.44 -2.99 -22.18
N ALA A 158 10.11 -2.00 -22.77
CA ALA A 158 9.44 -0.87 -23.41
C ALA A 158 8.72 -1.27 -24.70
N GLU A 159 9.29 -2.18 -25.48
CA GLU A 159 8.65 -2.77 -26.66
C GLU A 159 7.39 -3.55 -26.29
N ALA A 160 7.44 -4.36 -25.23
CA ALA A 160 6.25 -5.08 -24.73
C ALA A 160 5.14 -4.10 -24.31
N LEU A 161 5.49 -3.03 -23.61
CA LEU A 161 4.54 -1.98 -23.23
C LEU A 161 4.00 -1.24 -24.45
N LYS A 162 4.83 -1.01 -25.48
CA LYS A 162 4.39 -0.37 -26.71
C LYS A 162 3.40 -1.26 -27.48
N GLN A 163 3.63 -2.56 -27.51
CA GLN A 163 2.69 -3.53 -28.08
C GLN A 163 1.36 -3.49 -27.33
N GLN A 164 1.39 -3.48 -25.99
CA GLN A 164 0.18 -3.36 -25.17
C GLN A 164 -0.57 -2.06 -25.47
N GLN A 165 0.13 -0.93 -25.54
CA GLN A 165 -0.48 0.35 -25.91
C GLN A 165 -1.18 0.29 -27.27
N ASN A 166 -0.52 -0.30 -28.28
CA ASN A 166 -1.11 -0.44 -29.61
C ASN A 166 -2.33 -1.36 -29.60
N MET A 167 -2.29 -2.46 -28.84
CA MET A 167 -3.44 -3.35 -28.67
C MET A 167 -4.62 -2.65 -27.99
N ASP A 168 -4.36 -1.88 -26.95
CA ASP A 168 -5.40 -1.11 -26.25
C ASP A 168 -6.02 -0.05 -27.18
N LYS A 169 -5.23 0.60 -28.05
CA LYS A 169 -5.74 1.52 -29.08
C LYS A 169 -6.62 0.83 -30.10
N VAL A 170 -6.16 -0.28 -30.66
CA VAL A 170 -6.94 -1.08 -31.62
C VAL A 170 -8.25 -1.56 -30.99
N LYS A 171 -8.20 -2.00 -29.73
CA LYS A 171 -9.40 -2.41 -28.98
C LYS A 171 -10.38 -1.25 -28.79
N ALA A 172 -9.88 -0.06 -28.46
CA ALA A 172 -10.71 1.14 -28.33
C ALA A 172 -11.35 1.54 -29.68
N GLU A 173 -10.57 1.53 -30.77
CA GLU A 173 -11.05 1.82 -32.12
C GLU A 173 -12.09 0.81 -32.60
N MET A 174 -11.86 -0.50 -32.39
CA MET A 174 -12.86 -1.54 -32.71
C MET A 174 -14.14 -1.36 -31.88
N THR A 175 -14.01 -1.03 -30.59
CA THR A 175 -15.18 -0.79 -29.74
C THR A 175 -15.97 0.41 -30.26
N LYS A 176 -15.27 1.50 -30.63
CA LYS A 176 -15.89 2.68 -31.24
C LYS A 176 -16.59 2.35 -32.56
N ALA A 177 -15.93 1.65 -33.48
CA ALA A 177 -16.49 1.25 -34.76
C ALA A 177 -17.74 0.36 -34.60
N ASN A 178 -17.73 -0.58 -33.65
CA ASN A 178 -18.90 -1.43 -33.34
C ASN A 178 -20.09 -0.60 -32.85
N ILE A 179 -19.85 0.41 -32.00
CA ILE A 179 -20.88 1.33 -31.52
C ILE A 179 -21.41 2.18 -32.66
N GLU A 180 -20.54 2.77 -33.48
CA GLU A 180 -20.93 3.61 -34.61
C GLU A 180 -21.76 2.82 -35.64
N SER A 181 -21.33 1.61 -36.00
CA SER A 181 -22.07 0.73 -36.91
C SER A 181 -23.44 0.32 -36.36
N ALA A 182 -23.53 0.03 -35.05
CA ALA A 182 -24.81 -0.22 -34.41
C ALA A 182 -25.71 1.03 -34.49
N LEU A 183 -25.22 2.20 -34.08
CA LEU A 183 -25.97 3.46 -34.14
C LEU A 183 -26.47 3.79 -35.53
N GLU A 184 -25.62 3.64 -36.56
CA GLU A 184 -26.02 3.83 -37.96
C GLU A 184 -27.21 2.94 -38.31
N THR A 185 -27.14 1.66 -37.97
CA THR A 185 -28.22 0.70 -38.22
C THR A 185 -29.52 1.08 -37.52
N VAL A 186 -29.46 1.49 -36.25
CA VAL A 186 -30.68 1.77 -35.48
C VAL A 186 -31.30 3.12 -35.85
N ASN A 187 -30.46 4.13 -36.11
CA ASN A 187 -30.89 5.48 -36.49
C ASN A 187 -31.59 5.53 -37.86
N LEU A 188 -31.39 4.54 -38.75
CA LEU A 188 -32.19 4.41 -39.99
C LEU A 188 -33.70 4.29 -39.75
N THR A 189 -34.10 3.87 -38.55
CA THR A 189 -35.51 3.59 -38.19
C THR A 189 -36.09 4.53 -37.15
N LEU A 190 -35.30 5.45 -36.60
CA LEU A 190 -35.68 6.36 -35.52
C LEU A 190 -35.95 7.76 -36.07
N LYS A 191 -36.96 8.46 -35.54
CA LYS A 191 -37.13 9.91 -35.80
C LYS A 191 -36.20 10.74 -34.92
N THR A 192 -35.90 10.25 -33.73
CA THR A 192 -34.98 10.85 -32.76
C THR A 192 -33.69 10.05 -32.72
N PRO A 193 -32.61 10.51 -33.40
CA PRO A 193 -31.38 9.74 -33.50
C PRO A 193 -30.63 9.68 -32.17
N LEU A 194 -29.99 8.54 -31.92
CA LEU A 194 -29.06 8.32 -30.82
C LEU A 194 -27.63 8.74 -31.24
N GLU A 195 -26.88 9.34 -30.34
CA GLU A 195 -25.51 9.77 -30.60
C GLU A 195 -24.47 8.91 -29.88
N TYR A 196 -23.25 8.85 -30.43
CA TYR A 196 -22.12 8.16 -29.80
C TYR A 196 -21.87 8.63 -28.35
N LYS A 197 -22.02 9.94 -28.12
CA LYS A 197 -21.84 10.58 -26.80
C LYS A 197 -22.75 9.99 -25.72
N ASP A 198 -23.94 9.50 -26.09
CA ASP A 198 -24.89 8.88 -25.15
C ASP A 198 -24.36 7.60 -24.50
N PHE A 199 -23.32 7.02 -25.12
CA PHE A 199 -22.72 5.73 -24.75
C PHE A 199 -21.26 5.84 -24.29
N GLU A 200 -20.60 7.01 -24.41
CA GLU A 200 -19.23 7.23 -23.93
C GLU A 200 -19.06 6.88 -22.44
N LYS A 201 -20.08 7.15 -21.61
CA LYS A 201 -20.10 6.78 -20.19
C LYS A 201 -19.92 5.28 -19.97
N TYR A 202 -20.45 4.43 -20.84
CA TYR A 202 -20.33 2.97 -20.70
C TYR A 202 -18.93 2.48 -21.06
N ILE A 203 -18.27 3.14 -22.01
CA ILE A 203 -16.86 2.90 -22.33
C ILE A 203 -15.99 3.25 -21.12
N ALA A 204 -16.24 4.39 -20.47
CA ALA A 204 -15.53 4.79 -19.26
C ALA A 204 -15.75 3.82 -18.08
N LEU A 205 -16.94 3.21 -18.00
CA LEU A 205 -17.27 2.15 -17.03
C LEU A 205 -16.70 0.78 -17.38
N GLY A 206 -15.95 0.65 -18.47
CA GLY A 206 -15.30 -0.60 -18.89
C GLY A 206 -16.25 -1.63 -19.49
N TRP A 207 -17.39 -1.21 -20.04
CA TRP A 207 -18.28 -2.12 -20.78
C TRP A 207 -17.63 -2.53 -22.11
N ASP A 208 -17.82 -3.79 -22.49
CA ASP A 208 -17.35 -4.31 -23.77
C ASP A 208 -18.30 -3.91 -24.91
N GLY A 209 -17.77 -3.84 -26.13
CA GLY A 209 -18.52 -3.44 -27.33
C GLY A 209 -19.88 -4.16 -27.48
N PRO A 210 -19.95 -5.50 -27.38
CA PRO A 210 -21.22 -6.23 -27.50
C PRO A 210 -22.28 -5.82 -26.47
N ARG A 211 -21.88 -5.56 -25.21
CA ARG A 211 -22.81 -5.10 -24.18
C ARG A 211 -23.32 -3.70 -24.46
N ILE A 212 -22.48 -2.81 -24.95
CA ILE A 212 -22.90 -1.46 -25.35
C ILE A 212 -23.85 -1.53 -26.55
N VAL A 213 -23.57 -2.38 -27.54
CA VAL A 213 -24.47 -2.61 -28.69
C VAL A 213 -25.85 -3.10 -28.24
N ARG A 214 -25.93 -3.98 -27.24
CA ARG A 214 -27.22 -4.40 -26.68
C ARG A 214 -27.99 -3.23 -26.05
N GLU A 215 -27.33 -2.39 -25.26
CA GLU A 215 -27.92 -1.19 -24.66
C GLU A 215 -28.43 -0.21 -25.74
N ILE A 216 -27.67 -0.02 -26.82
CA ILE A 216 -28.10 0.81 -27.97
C ILE A 216 -29.41 0.27 -28.55
N ASN A 217 -29.48 -1.03 -28.79
CA ASN A 217 -30.68 -1.67 -29.34
C ASN A 217 -31.90 -1.57 -28.40
N GLU A 218 -31.69 -1.71 -27.08
CA GLU A 218 -32.73 -1.58 -26.07
C GLU A 218 -33.28 -0.15 -26.01
N ARG A 219 -32.40 0.87 -25.98
CA ARG A 219 -32.82 2.28 -26.01
C ARG A 219 -33.56 2.64 -27.29
N ALA A 220 -33.06 2.17 -28.43
CA ALA A 220 -33.74 2.41 -29.70
C ALA A 220 -35.14 1.76 -29.73
N ALA A 221 -35.31 0.56 -29.15
CA ALA A 221 -36.63 -0.06 -29.04
C ALA A 221 -37.60 0.78 -28.19
N GLN A 222 -37.11 1.36 -27.09
CA GLN A 222 -37.90 2.27 -26.25
C GLN A 222 -38.29 3.55 -27.00
N ILE A 223 -37.36 4.15 -27.75
CA ILE A 223 -37.65 5.34 -28.58
C ILE A 223 -38.69 5.00 -29.65
N ARG A 224 -38.55 3.89 -30.37
CA ARG A 224 -39.55 3.47 -31.37
C ARG A 224 -40.96 3.32 -30.77
N GLN A 225 -41.05 2.74 -29.58
CA GLN A 225 -42.34 2.60 -28.88
C GLN A 225 -42.92 3.96 -28.49
N ALA A 226 -42.08 4.87 -27.99
CA ALA A 226 -42.49 6.23 -27.63
C ALA A 226 -42.93 7.05 -28.86
N GLU A 227 -42.18 6.97 -29.97
CA GLU A 227 -42.51 7.63 -31.25
C GLU A 227 -43.84 7.12 -31.80
N LYS A 228 -44.04 5.80 -31.80
CA LYS A 228 -45.31 5.20 -32.24
C LYS A 228 -46.48 5.62 -31.36
N ALA A 229 -46.31 5.62 -30.04
CA ALA A 229 -47.35 6.09 -29.12
C ALA A 229 -47.67 7.58 -29.31
N ALA A 230 -46.65 8.42 -29.54
CA ALA A 230 -46.83 9.84 -29.82
C ALA A 230 -47.57 10.10 -31.13
N GLU A 231 -47.27 9.33 -32.19
CA GLU A 231 -48.00 9.40 -33.46
C GLU A 231 -49.46 8.95 -33.34
N GLU A 232 -49.72 7.87 -32.60
CA GLU A 232 -51.08 7.39 -32.33
C GLU A 232 -51.88 8.41 -31.49
N MET A 233 -51.26 9.08 -30.53
CA MET A 233 -51.89 10.16 -29.78
C MET A 233 -52.14 11.40 -30.65
N ALA A 234 -51.20 11.77 -31.52
CA ALA A 234 -51.35 12.90 -32.43
C ALA A 234 -52.46 12.66 -33.47
N THR A 235 -52.53 11.45 -34.03
CA THR A 235 -53.60 11.08 -34.98
C THR A 235 -54.97 11.06 -34.31
N LYS A 236 -55.10 10.50 -33.09
CA LYS A 236 -56.35 10.57 -32.31
C LYS A 236 -56.78 12.01 -32.01
N ARG A 237 -55.85 12.87 -31.60
CA ARG A 237 -56.15 14.30 -31.37
C ARG A 237 -56.66 15.00 -32.63
N ILE A 238 -56.08 14.70 -33.80
CA ILE A 238 -56.50 15.28 -35.08
C ILE A 238 -57.89 14.76 -35.51
N GLU A 239 -58.20 13.49 -35.24
CA GLU A 239 -59.52 12.91 -35.52
C GLU A 239 -60.60 13.48 -34.60
N GLU A 240 -60.34 13.61 -33.29
CA GLU A 240 -61.24 14.26 -32.32
C GLU A 240 -61.51 15.73 -32.68
N GLU A 241 -60.51 16.46 -33.20
CA GLU A 241 -60.65 17.84 -33.64
C GLU A 241 -61.44 18.00 -34.95
N LYS A 242 -61.52 16.95 -35.78
CA LYS A 242 -62.35 16.91 -36.99
C LYS A 242 -63.82 16.60 -36.66
N VAL A 243 -64.06 15.65 -35.76
CA VAL A 243 -65.43 15.32 -35.29
C VAL A 243 -66.06 16.51 -34.56
N SER A 244 -65.27 17.25 -33.78
CA SER A 244 -65.68 18.49 -33.10
C SER A 244 -66.06 19.64 -34.06
N LYS A 245 -65.51 19.69 -35.28
CA LYS A 245 -65.81 20.73 -36.27
C LYS A 245 -67.04 20.41 -37.15
N GLU A 246 -67.49 19.16 -37.21
CA GLU A 246 -68.68 18.74 -37.97
C GLU A 246 -70.00 18.88 -37.18
N GLU A 247 -69.98 18.98 -35.85
CA GLU A 247 -71.20 19.08 -35.02
C GLU A 247 -71.78 20.51 -34.84
N VAL A 248 -71.26 21.55 -35.50
CA VAL A 248 -71.77 22.93 -35.36
C VAL A 248 -72.77 23.30 -36.46
N GLN A 249 -73.97 22.69 -36.46
CA GLN A 249 -75.18 23.30 -37.06
C GLN A 249 -76.47 22.87 -36.31
N ILE A 250 -77.08 23.81 -35.57
CA ILE A 250 -78.51 24.22 -35.51
C ILE A 250 -78.78 24.91 -34.14
N PRO A 251 -79.53 26.04 -34.08
CA PRO A 251 -79.54 26.97 -32.95
C PRO A 251 -80.78 26.86 -32.05
N MET A 252 -80.66 27.25 -30.76
CA MET A 252 -81.70 28.04 -30.07
C MET A 252 -81.24 28.54 -28.68
N ASP A 253 -81.45 29.83 -28.46
CA ASP A 253 -81.40 30.53 -27.18
C ASP A 253 -82.47 30.03 -26.18
N LEU A 254 -82.09 29.94 -24.90
CA LEU A 254 -82.72 30.65 -23.76
C LEU A 254 -82.05 30.24 -22.42
N LYS A 255 -81.52 31.26 -21.72
CA LYS A 255 -81.08 31.30 -20.31
C LYS A 255 -82.22 30.94 -19.31
N PRO A 256 -82.02 30.77 -17.97
CA PRO A 256 -80.85 31.15 -17.13
C PRO A 256 -80.43 30.18 -15.98
N LYS A 257 -79.20 30.36 -15.47
CA LYS A 257 -78.83 30.80 -14.09
C LYS A 257 -77.62 30.05 -13.48
N ALA A 258 -76.74 30.89 -12.91
CA ALA A 258 -75.43 30.72 -12.26
C ALA A 258 -75.38 29.69 -11.08
N PRO A 259 -74.20 29.32 -10.49
CA PRO A 259 -72.96 30.10 -10.43
C PRO A 259 -71.58 29.35 -10.51
N GLU A 260 -70.54 30.19 -10.65
CA GLU A 260 -69.18 30.09 -10.07
C GLU A 260 -68.07 29.16 -10.64
N VAL A 261 -67.08 29.85 -11.27
CA VAL A 261 -65.57 29.80 -11.17
C VAL A 261 -64.81 28.48 -10.86
N PRO A 262 -63.52 28.33 -11.24
CA PRO A 262 -62.68 28.94 -12.29
C PRO A 262 -62.12 27.92 -13.31
N LYS A 263 -61.61 28.44 -14.44
CA LYS A 263 -60.86 27.74 -15.48
C LYS A 263 -59.68 26.91 -14.92
N GLU A 264 -59.66 25.61 -15.19
CA GLU A 264 -58.43 24.82 -15.19
C GLU A 264 -57.83 24.75 -16.60
N VAL A 265 -56.55 25.05 -16.65
CA VAL A 265 -55.69 25.07 -17.82
C VAL A 265 -55.40 23.62 -18.24
N LYS A 266 -55.57 23.32 -19.53
CA LYS A 266 -55.21 22.02 -20.12
C LYS A 266 -53.69 21.82 -20.03
N GLU A 267 -53.24 20.73 -19.41
CA GLU A 267 -51.89 20.18 -19.55
C GLU A 267 -52.02 18.71 -19.95
N ASP A 268 -51.66 18.42 -21.18
CA ASP A 268 -51.94 17.19 -21.91
C ASP A 268 -50.60 16.50 -22.25
N GLU A 269 -49.78 16.25 -21.22
CA GLU A 269 -48.53 15.48 -21.26
C GLU A 269 -48.57 14.34 -20.21
N PRO A 270 -48.09 13.12 -20.53
CA PRO A 270 -48.09 12.00 -19.61
C PRO A 270 -47.14 12.25 -18.43
N ARG A 271 -47.69 12.32 -17.21
CA ARG A 271 -46.91 12.49 -15.98
C ARG A 271 -46.34 11.14 -15.52
N LEU A 272 -45.02 11.02 -15.50
CA LEU A 272 -44.28 9.86 -14.97
C LEU A 272 -44.14 9.99 -13.44
N TYR A 273 -44.28 8.89 -12.70
CA TYR A 273 -43.98 8.84 -11.27
C TYR A 273 -42.93 7.77 -10.98
N VAL A 274 -42.08 8.03 -9.98
CA VAL A 274 -41.07 7.09 -9.47
C VAL A 274 -41.19 7.08 -7.94
N GLU A 275 -41.31 5.89 -7.35
CA GLU A 275 -41.23 5.74 -5.89
C GLU A 275 -39.75 5.77 -5.47
N LEU A 276 -39.40 6.75 -4.64
CA LEU A 276 -38.03 6.99 -4.18
C LEU A 276 -37.96 6.86 -2.67
N TYR A 277 -36.97 6.15 -2.18
CA TYR A 277 -36.63 6.08 -0.77
C TYR A 277 -35.43 7.00 -0.50
N VAL A 278 -35.58 7.93 0.44
CA VAL A 278 -34.56 8.94 0.77
C VAL A 278 -34.41 9.02 2.28
N GLU A 279 -33.19 8.81 2.76
CA GLU A 279 -32.84 8.96 4.17
C GLU A 279 -31.85 10.12 4.34
N HIS A 280 -32.15 11.04 5.27
CA HIS A 280 -31.19 12.03 5.73
C HIS A 280 -31.62 12.59 7.09
N ASN A 281 -30.81 13.49 7.65
CA ASN A 281 -31.20 14.28 8.82
C ASN A 281 -32.41 15.20 8.55
N LEU A 282 -33.05 15.67 9.63
CA LEU A 282 -34.32 16.41 9.57
C LEU A 282 -34.20 17.76 8.84
N GLU A 283 -33.06 18.43 8.95
CA GLU A 283 -32.82 19.73 8.31
C GLU A 283 -32.72 19.60 6.79
N GLU A 284 -31.98 18.60 6.30
CA GLU A 284 -31.83 18.34 4.87
C GLU A 284 -33.13 17.79 4.25
N MET A 285 -33.91 16.99 4.98
CA MET A 285 -35.23 16.54 4.51
C MET A 285 -36.21 17.72 4.33
N LYS A 286 -36.11 18.78 5.15
CA LYS A 286 -36.89 20.01 4.98
C LYS A 286 -36.43 20.79 3.74
N ILE A 287 -35.13 20.85 3.48
CA ILE A 287 -34.56 21.50 2.30
C ILE A 287 -35.05 20.79 1.04
N LEU A 288 -35.01 19.45 1.01
CA LEU A 288 -35.49 18.65 -0.12
C LEU A 288 -36.97 18.87 -0.39
N SER A 289 -37.80 18.86 0.66
CA SER A 289 -39.24 19.17 0.53
C SER A 289 -39.49 20.56 -0.07
N LYS A 290 -38.72 21.56 0.37
CA LYS A 290 -38.83 22.93 -0.15
C LYS A 290 -38.41 22.98 -1.62
N TYR A 291 -37.30 22.34 -1.97
CA TYR A 291 -36.80 22.25 -3.35
C TYR A 291 -37.83 21.63 -4.31
N LEU A 292 -38.46 20.52 -3.91
CA LEU A 292 -39.48 19.85 -4.72
C LEU A 292 -40.69 20.75 -4.97
N LYS A 293 -41.14 21.51 -3.96
CA LYS A 293 -42.24 22.48 -4.11
C LYS A 293 -41.87 23.65 -5.01
N ASP A 294 -40.69 24.24 -4.79
CA ASP A 294 -40.21 25.40 -5.55
C ASP A 294 -40.02 25.08 -7.04
N LYS A 295 -39.75 23.81 -7.37
CA LYS A 295 -39.61 23.31 -8.75
C LYS A 295 -40.90 22.75 -9.35
N GLY A 296 -42.02 22.84 -8.65
CA GLY A 296 -43.33 22.42 -9.16
C GLY A 296 -43.57 20.90 -9.15
N TYR A 297 -42.73 20.12 -8.47
CA TYR A 297 -42.95 18.68 -8.34
C TYR A 297 -44.09 18.38 -7.37
N LYS A 298 -44.99 17.47 -7.78
CA LYS A 298 -46.01 16.89 -6.90
C LYS A 298 -45.41 15.69 -6.16
N TYR A 299 -45.10 15.83 -4.87
CA TYR A 299 -44.59 14.73 -4.04
C TYR A 299 -45.59 14.34 -2.95
N ILE A 300 -45.62 13.04 -2.62
CA ILE A 300 -46.46 12.46 -1.57
C ILE A 300 -45.55 11.61 -0.67
N VAL A 301 -45.59 11.82 0.64
CA VAL A 301 -44.84 10.99 1.58
C VAL A 301 -45.73 9.85 2.05
N ARG A 302 -45.33 8.61 1.75
CA ARG A 302 -46.10 7.40 2.12
C ARG A 302 -45.73 6.85 3.50
N GLU A 303 -44.44 6.82 3.84
CA GLU A 303 -43.94 6.34 5.14
C GLU A 303 -42.86 7.27 5.71
N GLN A 304 -42.84 7.46 7.04
CA GLN A 304 -41.80 8.20 7.76
C GLN A 304 -41.41 7.45 9.04
N GLY A 305 -40.11 7.28 9.29
CA GLY A 305 -39.58 6.61 10.47
C GLY A 305 -38.15 7.03 10.79
N LYS A 306 -37.68 6.79 12.02
CA LYS A 306 -36.27 6.99 12.39
C LYS A 306 -35.45 5.77 11.99
N VAL A 307 -34.48 5.97 11.13
CA VAL A 307 -33.48 4.96 10.80
C VAL A 307 -32.29 5.19 11.73
N ASN A 308 -32.00 4.23 12.60
CA ASN A 308 -30.83 4.34 13.49
C ASN A 308 -29.55 4.12 12.67
N PRO A 309 -28.58 5.03 12.73
CA PRO A 309 -27.32 4.84 12.04
C PRO A 309 -26.60 3.62 12.62
N LYS A 310 -26.15 2.71 11.74
CA LYS A 310 -25.22 1.63 12.09
C LYS A 310 -23.80 2.16 12.21
#